data_AF-A0A351XIP7-F1
#
_entry.id   AF-A0A351XIP7-F1
#
_cell.length_a   1.000
_cell.length_b   1.000
_cell.length_c   1.000
_cell.angle_alpha   90.00
_cell.angle_beta   90.00
_cell.angle_gamma   90.00
#
_symmetry.space_group_name_H-M   'P 1'
#
loop_
_entity.id
_entity.type
_entity.pdbx_description
1 polymer ?
#
loop_
_entity_poly.entity_id
_entity_poly.type
_entity_poly.pdbx_seq_one_letter_code
_entity_poly.pdbx_strand_id
1 'polypeptide(L)'
;MNKHKNYHMYGLLAIVILILIIIFSILYIGRRNTHSPGTTIVKEASDDSEVSAYLKEQDIILSDMMDNMSVKESGSAELDFLIGMIPHHEAAIEITKSYLKYGGKNRKLKKLAEEIIEDQIEEAGEMRILVKKIESQTGTDKEKERAYLDFYNKMMSSHQNIQHETETASNVESAYIEGMVIHHQMAADMAKAILENTRHDETRDIAEDIIERQEEEISQMEAIFNDM
;
A
#
# COMPACT_ATOMS: atom_id res chain seq x y z
N MET A 1 7.35 23.65 -30.22
CA MET A 1 6.12 23.17 -30.88
C MET A 1 5.24 22.57 -29.80
N ASN A 2 3.98 23.03 -29.72
CA ASN A 2 3.05 22.92 -28.59
C ASN A 2 2.94 21.54 -27.92
N LYS A 3 3.17 21.48 -26.60
CA LYS A 3 2.56 20.47 -25.71
C LYS A 3 1.38 21.10 -24.99
N HIS A 4 0.28 21.28 -25.71
CA HIS A 4 -0.99 21.65 -25.11
C HIS A 4 -1.95 20.46 -25.23
N LYS A 5 -2.48 20.07 -24.06
CA LYS A 5 -3.69 19.28 -23.80
C LYS A 5 -3.53 17.76 -23.73
N ASN A 6 -3.45 17.25 -22.49
CA ASN A 6 -4.11 16.00 -22.07
C ASN A 6 -4.88 16.14 -20.74
N TYR A 7 -5.02 17.35 -20.18
CA TYR A 7 -5.77 17.58 -18.94
C TYR A 7 -7.28 17.24 -19.05
N HIS A 8 -7.83 17.22 -20.26
CA HIS A 8 -9.22 16.84 -20.48
C HIS A 8 -9.47 15.33 -20.32
N MET A 9 -8.46 14.48 -20.55
CA MET A 9 -8.60 13.03 -20.42
C MET A 9 -8.61 12.61 -18.94
N TYR A 10 -7.72 13.18 -18.12
CA TYR A 10 -7.70 12.96 -16.67
C TYR A 10 -8.93 13.53 -15.96
N GLY A 11 -9.41 14.71 -16.40
CA GLY A 11 -10.66 15.27 -15.87
C GLY A 11 -11.89 14.42 -16.18
N LEU A 12 -11.94 13.80 -17.37
CA LEU A 12 -13.04 12.89 -17.74
C LEU A 12 -12.96 11.56 -16.96
N LEU A 13 -11.76 11.02 -16.77
CA LEU A 13 -11.52 9.78 -16.01
C LEU A 13 -11.89 9.93 -14.53
N ALA A 14 -11.53 11.05 -13.90
CA ALA A 14 -11.88 11.34 -12.51
C ALA A 14 -13.40 11.49 -12.30
N ILE A 15 -14.12 12.06 -13.26
CA ILE A 15 -15.59 12.18 -13.20
C ILE A 15 -16.26 10.81 -13.34
N VAL A 16 -15.73 9.91 -14.18
CA VAL A 16 -16.25 8.55 -14.31
C VAL A 16 -16.03 7.75 -13.02
N ILE A 17 -14.86 7.87 -12.39
CA ILE A 17 -14.55 7.22 -11.11
C ILE A 17 -15.50 7.71 -10.00
N LEU A 18 -15.73 9.03 -9.90
CA LEU A 18 -16.65 9.60 -8.92
C LEU A 18 -18.10 9.14 -9.13
N ILE A 19 -18.55 9.03 -10.38
CA ILE A 19 -19.89 8.53 -10.72
C ILE A 19 -20.04 7.05 -10.37
N LEU A 20 -19.00 6.24 -10.60
CA LEU A 20 -19.00 4.82 -10.23
C LEU A 20 -19.09 4.62 -8.71
N ILE A 21 -18.38 5.42 -7.92
CA ILE A 21 -18.45 5.41 -6.45
C ILE A 21 -19.86 5.76 -5.94
N ILE A 22 -20.52 6.75 -6.56
CA ILE A 22 -21.88 7.16 -6.18
C ILE A 22 -22.93 6.11 -6.58
N ILE A 23 -22.80 5.49 -7.76
CA ILE A 23 -23.69 4.40 -8.19
C ILE A 23 -23.52 3.17 -7.27
N PHE A 24 -22.29 2.84 -6.89
CA PHE A 24 -21.99 1.76 -5.96
C PHE A 24 -22.63 2.02 -4.59
N SER A 25 -22.55 3.26 -4.10
CA SER A 25 -23.19 3.68 -2.85
C SER A 25 -24.73 3.58 -2.88
N ILE A 26 -25.37 3.93 -4.01
CA ILE A 26 -26.84 3.88 -4.15
C ILE A 26 -27.33 2.43 -4.31
N LEU A 27 -26.59 1.58 -5.03
CA LEU A 27 -26.93 0.16 -5.20
C LEU A 27 -26.76 -0.65 -3.90
N TYR A 28 -25.79 -0.28 -3.06
CA TYR A 28 -25.54 -0.94 -1.77
C TYR A 28 -26.62 -0.63 -0.72
N ILE A 29 -27.16 0.60 -0.72
CA ILE A 29 -28.24 1.01 0.22
C ILE A 29 -29.58 0.34 -0.10
N GLY A 30 -29.78 -0.20 -1.31
CA GLY A 30 -31.04 -0.78 -1.77
C GLY A 30 -31.34 -2.22 -1.34
N ARG A 31 -30.38 -2.98 -0.79
CA ARG A 31 -30.57 -4.41 -0.51
C ARG A 31 -30.96 -4.68 0.95
N ARG A 32 -32.16 -4.23 1.35
CA ARG A 32 -32.82 -4.77 2.55
C ARG A 32 -33.55 -6.06 2.18
N ASN A 33 -32.97 -7.20 2.56
CA ASN A 33 -33.59 -8.51 2.38
C ASN A 33 -34.85 -8.64 3.26
N THR A 34 -35.97 -8.95 2.62
CA THR A 34 -37.15 -9.57 3.22
C THR A 34 -36.76 -10.93 3.81
N HIS A 35 -37.07 -11.15 5.09
CA HIS A 35 -36.84 -12.41 5.78
C HIS A 35 -37.67 -13.54 5.18
N SER A 36 -37.00 -14.63 4.81
CA SER A 36 -37.62 -15.95 4.60
C SER A 36 -36.90 -16.95 5.52
N PRO A 37 -37.61 -17.74 6.35
CA PRO A 37 -36.99 -18.62 7.31
C PRO A 37 -36.70 -19.98 6.67
N GLY A 38 -35.46 -20.44 6.80
CA GLY A 38 -35.11 -21.85 6.62
C GLY A 38 -34.01 -22.12 5.60
N THR A 39 -32.76 -21.91 6.00
CA THR A 39 -31.63 -22.80 5.73
C THR A 39 -30.53 -22.37 6.70
N THR A 40 -30.19 -23.23 7.66
CA THR A 40 -29.04 -23.01 8.54
C THR A 40 -27.78 -23.22 7.70
N ILE A 41 -27.32 -22.19 7.01
CA ILE A 41 -25.94 -22.14 6.54
C ILE A 41 -25.11 -21.96 7.81
N VAL A 42 -24.43 -23.02 8.24
CA VAL A 42 -23.40 -22.91 9.26
C VAL A 42 -22.28 -22.08 8.62
N LYS A 43 -22.26 -20.77 8.88
CA LYS A 43 -21.04 -19.98 8.70
C LYS A 43 -20.02 -20.63 9.63
N GLU A 44 -19.01 -21.30 9.07
CA GLU A 44 -18.07 -22.09 9.85
C GLU A 44 -17.36 -21.19 10.86
N ALA A 45 -17.49 -21.51 12.15
CA ALA A 45 -16.87 -20.76 13.24
C ALA A 45 -15.33 -20.65 13.15
N SER A 46 -14.69 -21.41 12.26
CA SER A 46 -13.26 -21.34 11.97
C SER A 46 -12.87 -20.09 11.18
N ASP A 47 -13.68 -19.67 10.21
CA ASP A 47 -13.31 -18.58 9.28
C ASP A 47 -13.29 -17.22 10.02
N ASP A 48 -14.28 -16.97 10.88
CA ASP A 48 -14.30 -15.78 11.75
C ASP A 48 -13.10 -15.75 12.73
N SER A 49 -12.56 -16.91 13.11
CA SER A 49 -11.38 -17.00 13.99
C SER A 49 -10.05 -16.76 13.27
N GLU A 50 -9.94 -17.22 12.02
CA GLU A 50 -8.77 -17.00 11.15
C GLU A 50 -8.65 -15.53 10.77
N VAL A 51 -9.77 -14.90 10.37
CA VAL A 51 -9.82 -13.46 10.06
C VAL A 51 -9.38 -12.62 11.27
N SER A 52 -9.95 -12.91 12.45
CA SER A 52 -9.60 -12.16 13.66
C SER A 52 -8.12 -12.32 14.05
N ALA A 53 -7.55 -13.52 13.89
CA ALA A 53 -6.14 -13.76 14.16
C ALA A 53 -5.22 -13.04 13.17
N TYR A 54 -5.57 -13.07 11.87
CA TYR A 54 -4.86 -12.35 10.82
C TYR A 54 -4.86 -10.83 11.07
N LEU A 55 -6.04 -10.23 11.28
CA LEU A 55 -6.18 -8.79 11.51
C LEU A 55 -5.37 -8.33 12.74
N LYS A 56 -5.38 -9.12 13.82
CA LYS A 56 -4.57 -8.81 15.00
C LYS A 56 -3.06 -8.84 14.73
N GLU A 57 -2.59 -9.81 13.93
CA GLU A 57 -1.17 -9.90 13.55
C GLU A 57 -0.80 -8.75 12.61
N GLN A 58 -1.70 -8.41 11.68
CA GLN A 58 -1.57 -7.25 10.79
C GLN A 58 -1.47 -5.93 11.56
N ASP A 59 -2.33 -5.70 12.56
CA ASP A 59 -2.30 -4.49 13.38
C ASP A 59 -0.97 -4.31 14.12
N ILE A 60 -0.41 -5.40 14.64
CA ILE A 60 0.90 -5.40 15.31
C ILE A 60 2.00 -5.03 14.32
N ILE A 61 1.99 -5.63 13.14
CA ILE A 61 2.99 -5.37 12.09
C ILE A 61 2.90 -3.92 11.61
N LEU A 62 1.70 -3.43 11.31
CA LEU A 62 1.48 -2.05 10.89
C LEU A 62 1.87 -1.06 11.98
N SER A 63 1.60 -1.35 13.25
CA SER A 63 2.03 -0.51 14.37
C SER A 63 3.57 -0.42 14.45
N ASP A 64 4.27 -1.55 14.34
CA ASP A 64 5.74 -1.59 14.37
C ASP A 64 6.34 -0.86 13.17
N MET A 65 5.74 -1.02 11.99
CA MET A 65 6.11 -0.27 10.79
C MET A 65 6.02 1.24 11.04
N MET A 66 4.89 1.75 11.55
CA MET A 66 4.69 3.18 11.79
C MET A 66 5.71 3.76 12.79
N ASP A 67 6.06 2.99 13.82
CA ASP A 67 7.09 3.36 14.78
C ASP A 67 8.48 3.44 14.11
N ASN A 68 8.82 2.47 13.27
CA ASN A 68 10.12 2.40 12.59
C ASN A 68 10.23 3.36 11.39
N MET A 69 9.11 3.81 10.84
CA MET A 69 9.02 4.85 9.80
C MET A 69 9.07 6.28 10.36
N SER A 70 9.18 6.45 11.68
CA SER A 70 9.33 7.76 12.30
C SER A 70 10.68 8.38 11.90
N VAL A 71 10.64 9.23 10.86
CA VAL A 71 11.83 9.85 10.27
C VAL A 71 12.46 10.83 11.26
N LYS A 72 13.74 10.63 11.57
CA LYS A 72 14.59 11.67 12.15
C LYS A 72 15.22 12.43 11.00
N GLU A 73 15.05 13.75 10.98
CA GLU A 73 15.67 14.65 9.99
C GLU A 73 17.15 14.29 9.79
N SER A 74 17.47 13.68 8.65
CA SER A 74 18.82 13.22 8.32
C SER A 74 19.67 14.31 7.66
N GLY A 75 19.04 15.38 7.17
CA GLY A 75 19.62 16.37 6.29
C GLY A 75 19.44 16.08 4.80
N SER A 76 18.78 14.97 4.42
CA SER A 76 18.62 14.51 3.03
C SER A 76 17.24 13.89 2.83
N ALA A 77 16.48 14.43 1.87
CA ALA A 77 15.22 13.85 1.45
C ALA A 77 15.38 12.39 0.98
N GLU A 78 16.49 12.08 0.31
CA GLU A 78 16.77 10.73 -0.17
C GLU A 78 17.00 9.74 0.97
N LEU A 79 17.78 10.13 1.99
CA LEU A 79 17.98 9.27 3.16
C LEU A 79 16.67 9.10 3.93
N ASP A 80 15.89 10.17 4.12
CA ASP A 80 14.60 10.12 4.80
C ASP A 80 13.61 9.21 4.06
N PHE A 81 13.57 9.28 2.73
CA PHE A 81 12.79 8.39 1.88
C PHE A 81 13.23 6.94 2.03
N LEU A 82 14.52 6.64 1.81
CA LEU A 82 15.01 5.25 1.83
C LEU A 82 14.90 4.63 3.23
N ILE A 83 15.23 5.37 4.28
CA ILE A 83 15.15 4.90 5.68
C ILE A 83 13.70 4.65 6.09
N GLY A 84 12.75 5.45 5.61
CA GLY A 84 11.33 5.21 5.83
C GLY A 84 10.76 4.07 4.97
N MET A 85 11.23 3.93 3.74
CA MET A 85 10.70 2.95 2.79
C MET A 85 11.15 1.51 3.09
N ILE A 86 12.33 1.34 3.70
CA ILE A 86 12.83 0.02 4.14
C ILE A 86 11.87 -0.67 5.13
N PRO A 87 11.54 -0.10 6.31
CA PRO A 87 10.61 -0.73 7.24
C PRO A 87 9.19 -0.87 6.66
N HIS A 88 8.80 0.00 5.72
CA HIS A 88 7.55 -0.17 4.97
C HIS A 88 7.56 -1.47 4.14
N HIS A 89 8.63 -1.74 3.39
CA HIS A 89 8.75 -2.99 2.63
C HIS A 89 8.84 -4.22 3.56
N GLU A 90 9.56 -4.10 4.68
CA GLU A 90 9.63 -5.18 5.68
C GLU A 90 8.25 -5.51 6.27
N ALA A 91 7.40 -4.51 6.49
CA ALA A 91 6.03 -4.72 6.92
C ALA A 91 5.19 -5.43 5.85
N ALA A 92 5.31 -5.07 4.57
CA ALA A 92 4.63 -5.78 3.47
C ALA A 92 4.98 -7.27 3.45
N ILE A 93 6.27 -7.60 3.64
CA ILE A 93 6.75 -8.98 3.71
C ILE A 93 6.10 -9.73 4.88
N GLU A 94 6.08 -9.14 6.08
CA GLU A 94 5.51 -9.80 7.27
C GLU A 94 3.99 -9.92 7.19
N ILE A 95 3.27 -8.91 6.67
CA ILE A 95 1.82 -8.98 6.42
C ILE A 95 1.53 -10.12 5.43
N THR A 96 2.33 -10.23 4.37
CA THR A 96 2.14 -11.27 3.35
C THR A 96 2.43 -12.67 3.89
N LYS A 97 3.44 -12.83 4.76
CA LYS A 97 3.67 -14.09 5.49
C LYS A 97 2.50 -14.44 6.42
N SER A 98 1.92 -13.44 7.11
CA SER A 98 0.72 -13.61 7.92
C SER A 98 -0.48 -14.05 7.08
N TYR A 99 -0.68 -13.45 5.90
CA TYR A 99 -1.68 -13.90 4.94
C TYR A 99 -1.48 -15.36 4.51
N LEU A 100 -0.25 -15.76 4.18
CA LEU A 100 0.04 -17.15 3.78
C LEU A 100 -0.14 -18.16 4.92
N LYS A 101 -0.13 -17.70 6.18
CA LYS A 101 -0.33 -18.51 7.38
C LYS A 101 -1.81 -18.74 7.71
N TYR A 102 -2.65 -17.72 7.60
CA TYR A 102 -4.08 -17.80 7.97
C TYR A 102 -5.02 -17.95 6.76
N GLY A 103 -4.60 -17.52 5.59
CA GLY A 103 -5.34 -17.56 4.34
C GLY A 103 -4.66 -18.45 3.29
N GLY A 104 -4.36 -17.89 2.12
CA GLY A 104 -3.67 -18.60 1.05
C GLY A 104 -4.51 -19.66 0.33
N LYS A 105 -5.85 -19.64 0.48
CA LYS A 105 -6.74 -20.63 -0.16
C LYS A 105 -6.92 -20.31 -1.66
N ASN A 106 -6.92 -19.02 -2.01
CA ASN A 106 -6.95 -18.58 -3.41
C ASN A 106 -5.58 -18.78 -4.08
N ARG A 107 -5.51 -19.65 -5.09
CA ARG A 107 -4.26 -19.99 -5.80
C ARG A 107 -3.63 -18.82 -6.55
N LYS A 108 -4.44 -17.92 -7.12
CA LYS A 108 -3.91 -16.73 -7.83
C LYS A 108 -3.30 -15.76 -6.81
N LEU A 109 -4.04 -15.48 -5.74
CA LEU A 109 -3.58 -14.57 -4.69
C LEU A 109 -2.37 -15.11 -3.95
N LYS A 110 -2.33 -16.41 -3.66
CA LYS A 110 -1.15 -17.05 -3.06
C LYS A 110 0.09 -16.90 -3.92
N LYS A 111 -0.04 -17.09 -5.24
CA LYS A 111 1.09 -16.92 -6.17
C LYS A 111 1.58 -15.47 -6.17
N LEU A 112 0.66 -14.51 -6.26
CA LEU A 112 0.99 -13.09 -6.17
C LEU A 112 1.65 -12.73 -4.83
N ALA A 113 1.15 -13.27 -3.71
CA ALA A 113 1.74 -13.07 -2.39
C ALA A 113 3.19 -13.61 -2.29
N GLU A 114 3.48 -14.73 -2.93
CA GLU A 114 4.85 -15.26 -3.01
C GLU A 114 5.76 -14.34 -3.85
N GLU A 115 5.23 -13.78 -4.95
CA GLU A 115 5.93 -12.81 -5.81
C GLU A 115 6.21 -11.47 -5.06
N ILE A 116 5.21 -10.89 -4.39
CA ILE A 116 5.35 -9.69 -3.55
C ILE A 116 6.47 -9.85 -2.50
N ILE A 117 6.59 -11.02 -1.86
CA ILE A 117 7.67 -11.26 -0.88
C ILE A 117 9.04 -11.20 -1.55
N GLU A 118 9.20 -11.79 -2.74
CA GLU A 118 10.46 -11.80 -3.46
C GLU A 118 10.85 -10.38 -3.90
N ASP A 119 9.91 -9.64 -4.49
CA ASP A 119 10.13 -8.29 -5.00
C ASP A 119 10.45 -7.30 -3.86
N GLN A 120 9.68 -7.32 -2.77
CA GLN A 120 9.90 -6.42 -1.64
C GLN A 120 11.24 -6.70 -0.91
N ILE A 121 11.73 -7.95 -0.94
CA ILE A 121 13.07 -8.30 -0.42
C ILE A 121 14.16 -7.68 -1.30
N GLU A 122 14.01 -7.77 -2.62
CA GLU A 122 14.94 -7.20 -3.59
C GLU A 122 15.01 -5.67 -3.42
N GLU A 123 13.87 -4.98 -3.49
CA GLU A 123 13.76 -3.53 -3.36
C GLU A 123 14.36 -3.03 -2.02
N ALA A 124 14.03 -3.70 -0.90
CA ALA A 124 14.62 -3.37 0.39
C ALA A 124 16.15 -3.56 0.43
N GLY A 125 16.66 -4.59 -0.26
CA GLY A 125 18.09 -4.84 -0.42
C GLY A 125 18.80 -3.71 -1.18
N GLU A 126 18.22 -3.26 -2.28
CA GLU A 126 18.74 -2.17 -3.10
C GLU A 126 18.75 -0.85 -2.33
N MET A 127 17.66 -0.52 -1.64
CA MET A 127 17.57 0.66 -0.79
C MET A 127 18.64 0.65 0.31
N ARG A 128 18.88 -0.49 0.96
CA ARG A 128 19.94 -0.63 1.99
C ARG A 128 21.33 -0.39 1.43
N ILE A 129 21.59 -0.77 0.18
CA ILE A 129 22.86 -0.50 -0.50
C ILE A 129 22.97 1.01 -0.78
N LEU A 130 21.89 1.62 -1.28
CA LEU A 130 21.88 3.04 -1.63
C LEU A 130 22.02 3.94 -0.40
N VAL A 131 21.38 3.62 0.73
CA VAL A 131 21.56 4.35 2.00
C VAL A 131 23.04 4.45 2.36
N LYS A 132 23.76 3.33 2.39
CA LYS A 132 25.20 3.31 2.72
C LYS A 132 26.03 4.16 1.76
N LYS A 133 25.65 4.18 0.48
CA LYS A 133 26.32 4.98 -0.54
C LYS A 133 26.08 6.47 -0.30
N ILE A 134 24.83 6.89 -0.10
CA ILE A 134 24.48 8.30 0.11
C ILE A 134 25.07 8.83 1.43
N GLU A 135 25.04 8.05 2.51
CA GLU A 135 25.67 8.42 3.79
C GLU A 135 27.17 8.73 3.65
N SER A 136 27.86 8.04 2.73
CA SER A 136 29.28 8.27 2.46
C SER A 136 29.54 9.53 1.61
N GLN A 137 28.52 10.01 0.90
CA GLN A 137 28.59 11.18 0.02
C GLN A 137 28.10 12.40 0.79
N THR A 138 29.03 13.13 1.42
CA THR A 138 28.70 14.31 2.23
C THR A 138 27.88 15.34 1.46
N GLY A 139 26.70 15.70 1.95
CA GLY A 139 25.96 16.85 1.44
C GLY A 139 24.51 16.87 1.92
N THR A 140 24.14 17.88 2.69
CA THR A 140 22.74 18.09 3.10
C THR A 140 22.03 19.00 2.11
N ASP A 141 20.71 18.83 1.97
CA ASP A 141 19.83 19.74 1.23
C ASP A 141 18.54 19.91 2.04
N LYS A 142 18.62 20.79 3.05
CA LYS A 142 17.55 21.01 4.03
C LYS A 142 16.28 21.58 3.41
N GLU A 143 16.38 22.24 2.26
CA GLU A 143 15.21 22.78 1.59
C GLU A 143 14.40 21.65 0.96
N LYS A 144 15.06 20.76 0.21
CA LYS A 144 14.42 19.57 -0.37
C LYS A 144 13.95 18.59 0.69
N GLU A 145 14.75 18.36 1.73
CA GLU A 145 14.36 17.56 2.90
C GLU A 145 13.05 18.08 3.51
N ARG A 146 12.97 19.39 3.77
CA ARG A 146 11.76 20.00 4.33
C ARG A 146 10.55 19.86 3.40
N ALA A 147 10.74 20.01 2.10
CA ALA A 147 9.66 19.85 1.12
C ALA A 147 9.15 18.40 1.08
N TYR A 148 10.06 17.42 1.07
CA TYR A 148 9.71 16.00 1.17
C TYR A 148 8.98 15.68 2.48
N LEU A 149 9.51 16.13 3.63
CA LEU A 149 8.91 15.88 4.94
C LEU A 149 7.54 16.55 5.10
N ASP A 150 7.28 17.72 4.49
CA ASP A 150 5.95 18.34 4.51
C ASP A 150 4.92 17.48 3.78
N PHE A 151 5.28 16.92 2.61
CA PHE A 151 4.42 15.96 1.91
C PHE A 151 4.22 14.70 2.74
N TYR A 152 5.32 14.09 3.21
CA TYR A 152 5.32 12.87 3.98
C TYR A 152 4.42 12.98 5.23
N ASN A 153 4.59 14.03 6.03
CA ASN A 153 3.78 14.22 7.24
C ASN A 153 2.29 14.40 6.95
N LYS A 154 1.93 15.08 5.86
CA LYS A 154 0.53 15.23 5.43
C LYS A 154 -0.06 13.87 5.03
N MET A 155 0.67 13.10 4.22
CA MET A 155 0.28 11.77 3.77
C MET A 155 0.12 10.80 4.96
N MET A 156 1.08 10.76 5.88
CA MET A 156 1.00 9.92 7.09
C MET A 156 -0.20 10.28 7.96
N SER A 157 -0.49 11.58 8.11
CA SER A 157 -1.65 12.05 8.87
C SER A 157 -2.98 11.62 8.25
N SER A 158 -3.07 11.50 6.92
CA SER A 158 -4.27 10.94 6.28
C SER A 158 -4.42 9.44 6.51
N HIS A 159 -3.32 8.67 6.49
CA HIS A 159 -3.37 7.21 6.68
C HIS A 159 -3.63 6.77 8.13
N GLN A 160 -3.30 7.59 9.14
CA GLN A 160 -3.62 7.25 10.54
C GLN A 160 -5.12 7.06 10.81
N ASN A 161 -6.00 7.63 9.97
CA ASN A 161 -7.45 7.47 10.13
C ASN A 161 -8.01 6.24 9.39
N ILE A 162 -7.18 5.49 8.65
CA ILE A 162 -7.61 4.37 7.79
C ILE A 162 -7.55 3.01 8.52
N GLN A 163 -7.02 2.97 9.75
CA GLN A 163 -6.88 1.75 10.57
C GLN A 163 -8.18 0.95 10.83
N HIS A 164 -9.36 1.45 10.45
CA HIS A 164 -10.65 0.80 10.73
C HIS A 164 -11.39 0.20 9.51
N GLU A 165 -10.87 0.30 8.28
CA GLU A 165 -11.63 -0.19 7.11
C GLU A 165 -11.59 -1.72 6.93
N THR A 166 -10.53 -2.40 7.39
CA THR A 166 -10.35 -3.85 7.24
C THR A 166 -11.20 -4.69 8.21
N GLU A 167 -11.80 -4.07 9.23
CA GLU A 167 -12.69 -4.76 10.20
C GLU A 167 -13.96 -5.32 9.55
N THR A 168 -14.28 -4.90 8.32
CA THR A 168 -15.47 -5.35 7.58
C THR A 168 -15.20 -6.51 6.62
N ALA A 169 -13.94 -6.93 6.48
CA ALA A 169 -13.55 -7.98 5.57
C ALA A 169 -14.24 -9.32 5.89
N SER A 170 -14.73 -9.98 4.84
CA SER A 170 -15.53 -11.21 5.00
C SER A 170 -14.71 -12.47 5.21
N ASN A 171 -13.44 -12.46 4.77
CA ASN A 171 -12.46 -13.55 4.89
C ASN A 171 -11.03 -12.96 4.84
N VAL A 172 -10.02 -13.81 5.04
CA VAL A 172 -8.60 -13.40 5.12
C VAL A 172 -8.09 -12.89 3.77
N GLU A 173 -8.52 -13.46 2.64
CA GLU A 173 -8.15 -13.00 1.30
C GLU A 173 -8.60 -11.55 1.03
N SER A 174 -9.85 -11.22 1.37
CA SER A 174 -10.37 -9.85 1.24
C SER A 174 -9.61 -8.89 2.15
N ALA A 175 -9.39 -9.27 3.42
CA ALA A 175 -8.66 -8.44 4.37
C ALA A 175 -7.21 -8.16 3.93
N TYR A 176 -6.55 -9.16 3.34
CA TYR A 176 -5.21 -9.01 2.79
C TYR A 176 -5.18 -8.07 1.58
N ILE A 177 -6.04 -8.28 0.59
CA ILE A 177 -6.06 -7.42 -0.61
C ILE A 177 -6.38 -5.97 -0.23
N GLU A 178 -7.45 -5.74 0.53
CA GLU A 178 -7.87 -4.39 0.91
C GLU A 178 -6.74 -3.66 1.68
N GLY A 179 -6.11 -4.33 2.64
CA GLY A 179 -5.00 -3.78 3.39
C GLY A 179 -3.75 -3.53 2.53
N MET A 180 -3.39 -4.49 1.68
CA MET A 180 -2.16 -4.42 0.88
C MET A 180 -2.26 -3.41 -0.27
N VAL A 181 -3.44 -3.21 -0.85
CA VAL A 181 -3.67 -2.13 -1.85
C VAL A 181 -3.41 -0.76 -1.24
N ILE A 182 -3.94 -0.48 -0.04
CA ILE A 182 -3.72 0.80 0.66
C ILE A 182 -2.24 0.95 1.03
N HIS A 183 -1.60 -0.12 1.49
CA HIS A 183 -0.17 -0.13 1.81
C HIS A 183 0.68 0.18 0.57
N HIS A 184 0.43 -0.49 -0.56
CA HIS A 184 1.17 -0.25 -1.80
C HIS A 184 0.94 1.15 -2.36
N GLN A 185 -0.28 1.69 -2.23
CA GLN A 185 -0.56 3.06 -2.65
C GLN A 185 0.28 4.08 -1.86
N MET A 186 0.48 3.84 -0.56
CA MET A 186 1.35 4.68 0.28
C MET A 186 2.81 4.63 -0.20
N ALA A 187 3.34 3.46 -0.56
CA ALA A 187 4.68 3.35 -1.12
C ALA A 187 4.83 4.10 -2.44
N ALA A 188 3.88 3.92 -3.37
CA ALA A 188 3.87 4.61 -4.66
C ALA A 188 3.78 6.14 -4.49
N ASP A 189 3.02 6.63 -3.52
CA ASP A 189 2.89 8.06 -3.23
C ASP A 189 4.17 8.65 -2.63
N MET A 190 4.84 7.93 -1.71
CA MET A 190 6.15 8.31 -1.20
C MET A 190 7.21 8.35 -2.31
N ALA A 191 7.19 7.35 -3.19
CA ALA A 191 8.11 7.26 -4.34
C ALA A 191 7.89 8.42 -5.31
N LYS A 192 6.64 8.78 -5.62
CA LYS A 192 6.32 9.98 -6.45
C LYS A 192 6.83 11.26 -5.81
N ALA A 193 6.72 11.38 -4.48
CA ALA A 193 7.16 12.58 -3.76
C ALA A 193 8.69 12.77 -3.78
N ILE A 194 9.47 11.68 -3.73
CA ILE A 194 10.93 11.81 -3.76
C ILE A 194 11.46 12.17 -5.15
N LEU A 195 10.75 11.87 -6.24
CA LEU A 195 11.18 12.24 -7.61
C LEU A 195 11.40 13.75 -7.79
N GLU A 196 10.60 14.57 -7.10
CA GLU A 196 10.72 16.04 -7.12
C GLU A 196 11.85 16.55 -6.18
N ASN A 197 12.30 15.71 -5.25
CA ASN A 197 13.19 16.09 -4.14
C ASN A 197 14.54 15.35 -4.14
N THR A 198 14.79 14.48 -5.11
CA THR A 198 16.09 13.80 -5.27
C THR A 198 17.04 14.57 -6.19
N ARG A 199 18.34 14.42 -5.96
CA ARG A 199 19.41 14.78 -6.92
C ARG A 199 20.21 13.59 -7.43
N HIS A 200 20.00 12.39 -6.87
CA HIS A 200 20.73 11.19 -7.23
C HIS A 200 19.90 10.38 -8.23
N ASP A 201 20.51 10.03 -9.36
CA ASP A 201 19.85 9.24 -10.39
C ASP A 201 19.48 7.86 -9.85
N GLU A 202 20.31 7.28 -8.99
CA GLU A 202 20.03 5.99 -8.35
C GLU A 202 18.81 6.02 -7.41
N THR A 203 18.55 7.15 -6.73
CA THR A 203 17.31 7.31 -5.94
C THR A 203 16.10 7.44 -6.84
N ARG A 204 16.26 8.08 -8.00
CA ARG A 204 15.19 8.19 -9.00
C ARG A 204 14.85 6.83 -9.59
N ASP A 205 15.86 6.06 -9.95
CA ASP A 205 15.69 4.72 -10.53
C ASP A 205 14.94 3.81 -9.54
N ILE A 206 15.33 3.79 -8.25
CA ILE A 206 14.60 3.04 -7.21
C ILE A 206 13.15 3.53 -7.06
N ALA A 207 12.92 4.84 -7.06
CA ALA A 207 11.57 5.39 -6.91
C ALA A 207 10.67 5.06 -8.12
N GLU A 208 11.21 5.12 -9.34
CA GLU A 208 10.49 4.75 -10.55
C GLU A 208 10.15 3.24 -10.57
N ASP A 209 11.08 2.38 -10.14
CA ASP A 209 10.87 0.93 -10.04
C ASP A 209 9.77 0.58 -9.00
N ILE A 210 9.82 1.19 -7.81
CA ILE A 210 8.77 1.03 -6.78
C ILE A 210 7.40 1.45 -7.31
N ILE A 211 7.31 2.57 -8.06
CA ILE A 211 6.04 3.02 -8.64
C ILE A 211 5.52 1.98 -9.63
N GLU A 212 6.37 1.51 -10.55
CA GLU A 212 5.97 0.56 -11.59
C GLU A 212 5.50 -0.77 -10.99
N ARG A 213 6.31 -1.38 -10.12
CA ARG A 213 6.00 -2.69 -9.53
C ARG A 213 4.76 -2.60 -8.63
N GLN A 214 4.70 -1.63 -7.72
CA GLN A 214 3.59 -1.57 -6.77
C GLN A 214 2.26 -1.15 -7.42
N GLU A 215 2.27 -0.34 -8.48
CA GLU A 215 1.05 -0.08 -9.27
C GLU A 215 0.59 -1.31 -10.07
N GLU A 216 1.53 -2.14 -10.56
CA GLU A 216 1.20 -3.42 -11.17
C GLU A 216 0.59 -4.40 -10.15
N GLU A 217 1.20 -4.55 -8.98
CA GLU A 217 0.72 -5.42 -7.91
C GLU A 217 -0.68 -4.99 -7.40
N ILE A 218 -0.93 -3.69 -7.25
CA ILE A 218 -2.28 -3.15 -6.98
C ILE A 218 -3.26 -3.62 -8.04
N SER A 219 -2.92 -3.45 -9.32
CA SER A 219 -3.79 -3.82 -10.43
C SER A 219 -4.10 -5.32 -10.44
N GLN A 220 -3.12 -6.16 -10.11
CA GLN A 220 -3.29 -7.60 -10.01
C GLN A 220 -4.16 -7.99 -8.80
N MET A 221 -3.95 -7.37 -7.64
CA MET A 221 -4.77 -7.58 -6.44
C MET A 221 -6.23 -7.19 -6.67
N GLU A 222 -6.50 -6.03 -7.27
CA GLU A 222 -7.85 -5.59 -7.60
C GLU A 222 -8.53 -6.53 -8.61
N ALA A 223 -7.79 -7.01 -9.61
CA ALA A 223 -8.32 -7.98 -10.57
C ALA A 223 -8.69 -9.30 -9.88
N ILE A 224 -7.85 -9.80 -8.97
CA ILE A 224 -8.13 -11.01 -8.18
C ILE A 224 -9.32 -10.79 -7.25
N PHE A 225 -9.43 -9.63 -6.59
CA PHE A 225 -10.54 -9.30 -5.70
C PHE A 225 -11.89 -9.31 -6.42
N ASN A 226 -11.94 -8.76 -7.64
CA ASN A 226 -13.16 -8.74 -8.45
C ASN A 226 -13.56 -10.13 -8.99
N ASP A 227 -12.62 -11.07 -9.04
CA ASP A 227 -12.81 -12.45 -9.48
C ASP A 227 -13.22 -13.42 -8.34
N MET A 228 -13.17 -12.97 -7.08
CA MET A 228 -13.51 -13.76 -5.88
C MET A 228 -15.01 -13.86 -5.62
#